data_AF-A0A389MH36-F1
#
_entry.id   AF-A0A389MH36-F1
#
_cell.length_a   1.000
_cell.length_b   1.000
_cell.length_c   1.000
_cell.angle_alpha   90.00
_cell.angle_beta   90.00
_cell.angle_gamma   90.00
#
_symmetry.space_group_name_H-M   'P 1'
#
loop_
_entity.id
_entity.type
_entity.pdbx_description
1 polymer ?
#
loop_
_entity_poly.entity_id
_entity_poly.type
_entity_poly.pdbx_seq_one_letter_code
_entity_poly.pdbx_strand_id
1 'polypeptide(L)' 'MAPERLQQADSQAVQERYEANTSQAIAAGVFGAPSYVIDGELFWGQDRLDFVERKLKAGA' A
#
# COMPACT_ATOMS: atom_id res chain seq x y z
N MET A 1 -20.25 -10.53 9.34
CA MET A 1 -19.34 -11.18 8.37
C MET A 1 -19.51 -12.69 8.47
N ALA A 2 -19.38 -13.45 7.38
CA ALA A 2 -19.46 -14.91 7.46
C ALA A 2 -18.33 -15.45 8.37
N PRO A 3 -18.58 -16.41 9.28
CA PRO A 3 -17.58 -16.92 10.23
C PRO A 3 -16.29 -17.39 9.57
N GLU A 4 -16.41 -17.96 8.37
CA GLU A 4 -15.30 -18.45 7.55
C GLU A 4 -14.29 -17.34 7.18
N ARG A 5 -14.77 -16.11 6.94
CA ARG A 5 -13.89 -14.99 6.57
C ARG A 5 -13.03 -14.52 7.73
N LEU A 6 -13.58 -14.57 8.95
CA LEU A 6 -12.83 -14.21 10.15
C LEU A 6 -11.72 -15.24 10.41
N GLN A 7 -12.04 -16.53 10.31
CA GLN A 7 -11.05 -17.61 10.43
C GLN A 7 -9.95 -17.52 9.36
N GLN A 8 -10.30 -17.18 8.12
CA GLN A 8 -9.32 -16.97 7.05
C GLN A 8 -8.38 -15.79 7.34
N ALA A 9 -8.92 -14.68 7.87
CA ALA A 9 -8.11 -13.51 8.25
C ALA A 9 -7.08 -13.84 9.34
N ASP A 10 -7.41 -14.76 10.23
CA ASP A 10 -6.52 -15.22 11.31
C ASP A 10 -5.53 -16.32 10.85
N SER A 11 -5.60 -16.79 9.60
CA SER A 11 -4.70 -17.83 9.10
C SER A 11 -3.25 -17.35 9.00
N GLN A 12 -2.30 -18.26 9.26
CA GLN A 12 -0.86 -17.95 9.21
C GLN A 12 -0.45 -17.31 7.88
N ALA A 13 -0.94 -17.85 6.76
CA ALA A 13 -0.62 -17.32 5.43
C ALA A 13 -1.07 -15.86 5.23
N VAL A 14 -2.18 -15.44 5.86
CA VAL A 14 -2.63 -14.05 5.81
C VAL A 14 -1.74 -13.16 6.67
N GLN A 15 -1.35 -13.63 7.86
CA GLN A 15 -0.46 -12.88 8.75
C GLN A 15 0.93 -12.67 8.13
N GLU A 16 1.52 -13.72 7.56
CA GLU A 16 2.81 -13.63 6.85
C GLU A 16 2.74 -12.63 5.68
N ARG A 17 1.64 -12.64 4.93
CA ARG A 17 1.43 -11.68 3.83
C ARG A 17 1.24 -10.25 4.34
N TYR A 18 0.54 -10.07 5.45
CA TYR A 18 0.37 -8.76 6.08
C TYR A 18 1.72 -8.18 6.54
N GLU A 19 2.54 -8.99 7.20
CA GLU A 19 3.89 -8.60 7.61
C GLU A 19 4.78 -8.27 6.40
N ALA A 20 4.79 -9.14 5.39
CA ALA A 20 5.58 -8.92 4.17
C ALA A 20 5.18 -7.62 3.44
N ASN A 21 3.88 -7.33 3.34
CA ASN A 21 3.41 -6.07 2.75
C ASN A 21 3.83 -4.85 3.60
N THR A 22 3.76 -4.97 4.92
CA THR A 22 4.16 -3.92 5.86
C THR A 22 5.66 -3.63 5.76
N SER A 23 6.50 -4.66 5.72
CA SER A 23 7.95 -4.53 5.53
C SER A 23 8.29 -3.89 4.19
N GLN A 24 7.59 -4.27 3.11
CA GLN A 24 7.77 -3.64 1.79
C GLN A 24 7.40 -2.15 1.80
N ALA A 25 6.30 -1.79 2.45
CA ALA A 25 5.88 -0.39 2.57
C ALA A 25 6.92 0.43 3.34
N ILE A 26 7.41 -0.07 4.48
CA ILE A 26 8.46 0.58 5.27
C ILE A 26 9.74 0.74 4.45
N ALA A 27 10.16 -0.30 3.73
CA ALA A 27 11.35 -0.26 2.87
C ALA A 27 11.21 0.77 1.74
N ALA A 28 9.99 1.02 1.25
CA ALA A 28 9.68 2.06 0.27
C ALA A 28 9.52 3.46 0.89
N GLY A 29 9.77 3.63 2.19
CA GLY A 29 9.65 4.91 2.90
C GLY A 29 8.22 5.31 3.27
N VAL A 30 7.24 4.42 3.12
CA VAL A 30 5.86 4.68 3.52
C VAL A 30 5.78 4.78 5.05
N PHE A 31 5.25 5.90 5.53
CA PHE A 31 5.08 6.18 6.97
C PHE A 31 3.62 6.39 7.39
N GLY A 32 2.69 6.39 6.44
CA GLY A 32 1.26 6.63 6.69
C GLY A 32 0.40 6.25 5.49
N ALA A 33 -0.92 6.32 5.68
CA ALA A 33 -1.90 5.99 4.64
C ALA A 33 -2.89 7.16 4.41
N PRO A 34 -3.38 7.35 3.17
CA PRO A 34 -2.95 6.68 1.95
C PRO A 34 -1.59 7.19 1.45
N SER A 35 -0.82 6.32 0.81
CA SER A 35 0.46 6.62 0.16
C SER A 35 0.51 5.96 -1.21
N TYR A 36 1.15 6.62 -2.18
CA TYR A 36 1.37 6.14 -3.55
C TYR A 36 2.86 6.19 -3.84
N VAL A 37 3.43 5.10 -4.36
CA VAL A 37 4.84 5.05 -4.77
C VAL A 37 4.90 4.75 -6.26
N ILE A 38 5.51 5.64 -7.04
CA ILE A 38 5.59 5.56 -8.51
C ILE A 38 7.05 5.77 -8.91
N ASP A 39 7.67 4.76 -9.50
CA ASP A 39 9.09 4.77 -9.89
C ASP A 39 10.03 5.19 -8.74
N GLY A 40 9.71 4.76 -7.51
CA GLY A 40 10.45 5.10 -6.29
C GLY A 40 10.12 6.46 -5.67
N GLU A 41 9.26 7.27 -6.30
CA GLU A 41 8.79 8.55 -5.76
C GLU A 41 7.53 8.36 -4.91
N LEU A 42 7.57 8.82 -3.65
CA LEU A 42 6.48 8.71 -2.68
C LEU A 42 5.58 9.96 -2.67
N PHE A 43 4.27 9.75 -2.80
CA PHE A 43 3.22 10.75 -2.62
C PHE A 43 2.34 10.35 -1.44
N TRP A 44 2.30 11.17 -0.39
CA TRP A 44 1.52 10.90 0.82
C TRP A 44 0.30 11.82 0.94
N GLY A 45 -0.89 11.23 1.12
CA GLY A 45 -2.16 11.93 1.25
C GLY A 45 -3.07 11.79 0.02
N GLN A 46 -4.38 11.68 0.26
CA GLN A 46 -5.39 11.60 -0.81
C GLN A 46 -5.43 12.90 -1.64
N ASP A 47 -5.09 14.04 -1.02
CA ASP A 47 -4.96 15.35 -1.65
C ASP A 47 -3.76 15.47 -2.61
N ARG A 48 -2.94 14.41 -2.75
CA ARG A 48 -1.82 14.36 -3.69
C ARG A 48 -2.14 13.68 -5.01
N LEU A 49 -3.38 13.27 -5.26
CA LEU A 49 -3.77 12.58 -6.49
C LEU A 49 -3.46 13.39 -7.77
N ASP A 50 -3.55 14.72 -7.74
CA ASP A 50 -3.18 15.58 -8.88
C ASP A 50 -1.68 15.52 -9.21
N PHE A 51 -0.83 15.23 -8.23
CA PHE A 51 0.62 15.03 -8.46
C PHE A 51 0.88 13.62 -9.00
N VAL A 52 0.18 12.63 -8.47
CA VAL A 52 0.21 11.25 -8.97
C VAL A 52 -0.19 11.20 -10.45
N GLU A 53 -1.30 11.84 -10.83
CA GLU A 53 -1.77 11.88 -12.21
C GLU A 53 -0.72 12.51 -13.14
N ARG A 54 -0.12 13.63 -12.72
CA ARG A 54 0.95 14.29 -13.49
C ARG A 54 2.18 13.40 -13.65
N LYS A 55 2.60 12.69 -12.60
CA LYS A 55 3.73 11.76 -12.65
C LYS A 55 3.48 10.63 -13.65
N LEU A 56 2.29 10.01 -13.60
CA LEU A 56 1.91 8.93 -14.52
C LEU A 56 1.87 9.39 -15.99
N LYS A 57 1.39 10.61 -16.25
CA LYS A 57 1.37 11.19 -17.61
C LYS A 57 2.76 11.55 -18.14
N ALA A 58 3.69 11.92 -17.26
CA ALA A 58 5.05 12.32 -17.65
C ALA A 58 5.95 11.14 -18.03
N GLY A 59 5.62 9.92 -17.60
CA GLY A 59 6.34 8.69 -17.94
C GLY A 59 5.75 7.90 -19.13
N ALA A 60 4.67 8.39 -19.74
CA ALA A 60 4.01 7.80 -20.91
C ALA A 60 4.62 8.28 -22.23
#